data_AF-A0A7X5FS97-F1
#
_entry.id   AF-A0A7X5FS97-F1
#
_cell.length_a   1.000
_cell.length_b   1.000
_cell.length_c   1.000
_cell.angle_alpha   90.00
_cell.angle_beta   90.00
_cell.angle_gamma   90.00
#
_symmetry.space_group_name_H-M   'P 1'
#
loop_
_entity.id
_entity.type
_entity.pdbx_description
1 polymer ?
#
loop_
_entity_poly.entity_id
_entity_poly.type
_entity_poly.pdbx_seq_one_letter_code
_entity_poly.pdbx_strand_id
1 'polypeptide(L)'
;MTLLIFSLLIFLSLIQWVVFIDVILSWGTLVGIHFRPKFIVAITLPLYETVRRFIPSSFSGIDFSPIIVFIAIELISKLLIAIDPSVLALLPR
;
A
#
# COMPACT_ATOMS: atom_id res chain seq x y z
N MET A 1 6.55 -15.99 -17.83
CA MET A 1 5.41 -15.77 -16.92
C MET A 1 5.88 -15.36 -15.53
N THR A 2 6.74 -16.16 -14.90
CA THR A 2 7.30 -15.93 -13.55
C THR A 2 7.98 -14.56 -13.38
N LEU A 3 8.79 -14.11 -14.34
CA LEU A 3 9.43 -12.78 -14.28
C LEU A 3 8.43 -11.62 -14.26
N LEU A 4 7.29 -11.77 -14.95
CA LEU A 4 6.24 -10.74 -14.95
C LEU A 4 5.59 -10.67 -13.58
N ILE A 5 5.23 -11.83 -12.99
CA ILE A 5 4.68 -11.91 -11.64
C ILE A 5 5.68 -11.35 -10.62
N PHE A 6 6.96 -11.69 -10.75
CA PHE A 6 8.02 -11.15 -9.90
C PHE A 6 8.11 -9.63 -9.98
N SER A 7 8.11 -9.05 -11.20
CA SER A 7 8.13 -7.60 -11.38
C SER A 7 6.90 -6.92 -10.79
N LEU A 8 5.73 -7.55 -10.88
CA LEU A 8 4.49 -7.06 -10.28
C LEU A 8 4.54 -7.12 -8.75
N LEU A 9 5.09 -8.19 -8.16
CA LEU A 9 5.27 -8.31 -6.72
C LEU A 9 6.22 -7.22 -6.18
N ILE A 10 7.31 -6.93 -6.90
CA ILE A 10 8.21 -5.82 -6.55
C ILE A 10 7.44 -4.48 -6.59
N PHE A 11 6.69 -4.24 -7.65
CA PHE A 11 5.89 -3.02 -7.79
C PHE A 11 4.88 -2.86 -6.64
N LEU A 12 4.15 -3.93 -6.29
CA LEU A 12 3.23 -3.95 -5.16
C LEU A 12 3.94 -3.69 -3.82
N SER A 13 5.12 -4.30 -3.62
CA SER A 13 5.95 -4.06 -2.44
C SER A 13 6.39 -2.59 -2.32
N LEU A 14 6.79 -1.96 -3.43
CA LEU A 14 7.13 -0.52 -3.44
C LEU A 14 5.94 0.36 -3.05
N ILE A 15 4.74 0.07 -3.57
CA ILE A 15 3.53 0.79 -3.16
C ILE A 15 3.23 0.57 -1.67
N GLN A 16 3.37 -0.65 -1.18
CA GLN A 16 3.16 -0.98 0.24
C GLN A 16 4.11 -0.19 1.15
N TRP A 17 5.38 -0.03 0.77
CA TRP A 17 6.34 0.81 1.48
C TRP A 17 5.94 2.29 1.46
N VAL A 18 5.47 2.81 0.31
CA VAL A 18 4.98 4.18 0.21
C VAL A 18 3.77 4.41 1.11
N VAL A 19 2.82 3.48 1.15
CA VAL A 19 1.66 3.52 2.05
C VAL A 19 2.10 3.47 3.52
N PHE A 20 3.06 2.61 3.85
CA PHE A 20 3.60 2.52 5.21
C PHE A 20 4.28 3.82 5.66
N ILE A 21 5.09 4.43 4.80
CA ILE A 21 5.70 5.74 5.05
C ILE A 21 4.61 6.80 5.26
N ASP A 22 3.57 6.79 4.43
CA ASP A 22 2.47 7.75 4.56
C ASP A 22 1.69 7.60 5.88
N VAL A 23 1.50 6.37 6.38
CA VAL A 23 0.93 6.13 7.72
C VAL A 23 1.79 6.77 8.79
N ILE A 24 3.11 6.53 8.78
CA ILE A 24 4.05 7.13 9.74
C ILE A 24 3.98 8.66 9.68
N LEU A 25 4.01 9.23 8.47
CA LEU A 25 3.93 10.68 8.27
C LEU A 25 2.58 11.25 8.74
N SER A 26 1.49 10.50 8.58
CA SER A 26 0.16 10.89 9.06
C SER A 26 0.11 10.98 10.58
N TRP A 27 0.81 10.11 11.31
CA TRP A 27 0.90 10.18 12.76
C TRP A 27 1.69 11.40 13.25
N GLY A 28 2.59 11.94 12.42
CA GLY A 28 3.24 13.23 12.69
C GLY A 28 2.24 14.32 13.04
N THR A 29 1.04 14.28 12.43
CA THR A 29 -0.01 15.27 12.72
C THR A 29 -0.54 15.18 14.15
N LEU A 30 -0.49 14.01 14.80
CA LEU A 30 -0.92 13.81 16.19
C LEU A 30 0.01 14.50 17.20
N VAL A 31 1.26 14.73 16.82
CA VAL A 31 2.29 15.40 17.64
C VAL A 31 2.60 16.81 17.14
N GLY A 32 1.78 17.37 16.24
CA GLY A 32 1.91 18.74 15.73
C GLY A 32 2.85 18.93 14.53
N ILE A 33 3.30 17.84 13.90
CA ILE A 33 4.15 17.88 12.70
C ILE A 33 3.27 17.71 11.44
N HIS A 34 3.19 18.75 10.61
CA HIS A 34 2.41 18.74 9.37
C HIS A 34 3.31 18.61 8.14
N PHE A 35 4.02 17.49 8.02
CA PHE A 35 4.90 17.21 6.89
C PHE A 35 4.46 15.93 6.16
N ARG A 36 3.90 16.09 4.95
CA ARG A 36 3.62 14.99 4.02
C ARG A 36 4.13 15.39 2.63
N PRO A 37 5.18 14.74 2.10
CA PRO A 37 5.71 15.06 0.77
C PRO A 37 4.63 14.89 -0.30
N LYS A 38 4.56 15.84 -1.25
CA LYS A 38 3.56 15.82 -2.32
C LYS A 38 3.61 14.55 -3.17
N PHE A 39 4.78 13.98 -3.39
CA PHE A 39 4.93 12.76 -4.19
C PHE A 39 4.30 11.54 -3.49
N ILE A 40 4.42 11.44 -2.16
CA ILE A 40 3.77 10.37 -1.38
C ILE A 40 2.25 10.50 -1.55
N VAL A 41 1.72 11.70 -1.32
CA VAL A 41 0.28 11.98 -1.47
C VAL A 41 -0.19 11.70 -2.90
N ALA A 42 0.57 12.07 -3.93
CA ALA A 42 0.20 11.82 -5.32
C ALA A 42 0.07 10.32 -5.65
N ILE A 43 0.89 9.47 -5.01
CA ILE A 43 0.83 8.01 -5.18
C ILE A 43 -0.31 7.41 -4.36
N THR A 44 -0.49 7.85 -3.11
CA THR A 44 -1.43 7.22 -2.18
C THR A 44 -2.87 7.68 -2.36
N LEU A 45 -3.09 8.93 -2.77
CA LEU A 45 -4.43 9.53 -2.86
C LEU A 45 -5.37 8.78 -3.81
N PRO A 46 -4.97 8.37 -5.04
CA PRO A 46 -5.86 7.58 -5.90
C PRO A 46 -6.27 6.23 -5.29
N LEU A 47 -5.36 5.59 -4.53
CA LEU A 47 -5.63 4.33 -3.85
C LEU A 47 -6.63 4.54 -2.70
N TYR A 48 -6.42 5.58 -1.90
CA TYR A 48 -7.31 5.90 -0.77
C TYR A 48 -8.67 6.38 -1.24
N GLU A 49 -8.76 7.20 -2.28
CA GLU A 49 -10.04 7.62 -2.86
C GLU A 49 -10.83 6.43 -3.41
N THR A 50 -10.14 5.44 -4.00
CA THR A 50 -10.79 4.20 -4.42
C THR A 50 -11.40 3.48 -3.21
N VAL A 51 -10.69 3.38 -2.10
CA VAL A 51 -11.23 2.79 -0.86
C VAL A 51 -12.42 3.60 -0.31
N ARG A 52 -12.26 4.93 -0.21
CA ARG A 52 -13.28 5.86 0.33
C ARG A 52 -14.58 5.86 -0.44
N ARG A 53 -14.54 5.54 -1.75
CA ARG A 53 -15.73 5.38 -2.60
C ARG A 53 -16.60 4.20 -2.18
N PHE A 54 -16.01 3.13 -1.64
CA PHE A 54 -16.75 1.92 -1.26
C PHE A 54 -17.01 1.85 0.24
N ILE A 55 -16.08 2.37 1.06
CA ILE A 55 -16.14 2.31 2.51
C ILE A 55 -15.84 3.71 3.04
N PRO A 56 -16.73 4.36 3.81
CA PRO A 56 -16.40 5.59 4.51
C PRO A 56 -15.37 5.29 5.60
N SER A 57 -14.09 5.28 5.20
CA SER A 57 -12.93 4.87 5.99
C SER A 57 -12.29 6.02 6.77
N SER A 58 -12.84 7.23 6.68
CA SER A 58 -12.39 8.40 7.43
C SER A 58 -13.34 8.66 8.58
N PHE A 59 -12.85 8.52 9.81
CA PHE A 59 -13.63 8.78 11.03
C PHE A 59 -12.87 9.73 11.95
N SER A 60 -13.52 10.83 12.35
CA SER A 60 -12.97 11.79 13.33
C SER A 60 -11.56 12.32 12.99
N GLY A 61 -11.26 12.53 11.71
CA GLY A 61 -9.95 13.03 11.26
C GLY A 61 -8.85 11.98 11.13
N ILE A 62 -9.13 10.71 11.46
CA ILE A 62 -8.24 9.57 11.25
C ILE A 62 -8.70 8.81 10.00
N ASP A 63 -7.76 8.59 9.07
CA ASP A 63 -8.02 7.86 7.84
C ASP A 63 -7.54 6.41 7.97
N PHE A 64 -8.48 5.47 7.89
CA PHE A 64 -8.20 4.02 7.89
C PHE A 64 -7.97 3.45 6.49
N SER A 65 -8.10 4.26 5.43
CA SER A 65 -7.81 3.85 4.05
C SER A 65 -6.43 3.22 3.86
N PRO A 66 -5.34 3.70 4.50
CA PRO A 66 -4.03 3.08 4.35
C PRO A 66 -3.98 1.61 4.79
N ILE A 67 -4.67 1.25 5.88
CA ILE A 67 -4.75 -0.14 6.37
C ILE A 67 -5.49 -1.00 5.36
N ILE A 68 -6.60 -0.50 4.82
CA ILE A 68 -7.39 -1.23 3.82
C ILE A 68 -6.56 -1.47 2.55
N VAL A 69 -5.83 -0.46 2.08
CA VAL A 69 -4.91 -0.59 0.93
C VAL A 69 -3.82 -1.60 1.22
N PHE A 70 -3.22 -1.56 2.42
CA PHE A 70 -2.18 -2.51 2.82
C PHE A 70 -2.70 -3.96 2.78
N ILE A 71 -3.87 -4.22 3.36
CA ILE A 71 -4.51 -5.55 3.35
C ILE A 71 -4.82 -6.00 1.91
N ALA A 72 -5.32 -5.10 1.06
CA ALA A 72 -5.61 -5.42 -0.33
C ALA A 72 -4.34 -5.80 -1.11
N ILE A 73 -3.25 -5.05 -0.94
CA ILE A 73 -1.96 -5.35 -1.57
C ILE A 73 -1.41 -6.70 -1.10
N GLU A 74 -1.47 -6.98 0.21
CA GLU A 74 -1.03 -8.25 0.78
C GLU A 74 -1.83 -9.43 0.22
N LEU A 75 -3.16 -9.29 0.13
CA LEU A 75 -4.04 -10.31 -0.44
C LEU A 75 -3.71 -10.58 -1.91
N ILE A 76 -3.57 -9.53 -2.73
CA ILE A 76 -3.22 -9.64 -4.15
C ILE A 76 -1.85 -10.32 -4.30
N SER A 77 -0.88 -9.93 -3.49
CA SER A 77 0.48 -10.50 -3.52
C SER A 77 0.46 -12.01 -3.22
N LYS A 78 -0.31 -12.45 -2.21
CA LYS A 78 -0.48 -13.87 -1.88
C LYS A 78 -1.17 -14.65 -3.00
N LEU A 79 -2.20 -14.07 -3.63
CA LEU A 79 -2.88 -14.69 -4.77
C LEU A 79 -1.94 -14.85 -5.96
N LEU A 80 -1.11 -13.85 -6.27
CA LEU A 80 -0.11 -13.93 -7.32
C LEU A 80 0.93 -15.03 -7.08
N ILE A 81 1.40 -15.17 -5.84
CA ILE A 81 2.31 -16.26 -5.44
C ILE A 81 1.63 -17.63 -5.55
N ALA A 82 0.35 -17.73 -5.16
CA ALA A 82 -0.40 -18.97 -5.27
C ALA A 82 -0.62 -19.41 -6.73
N ILE A 83 -0.76 -18.45 -7.65
CA ILE A 83 -0.89 -18.71 -9.10
C ILE A 83 0.42 -19.26 -9.68
N ASP A 84 1.57 -18.71 -9.29
CA ASP A 84 2.88 -19.20 -9.73
C ASP A 84 3.88 -19.29 -8.55
N PRO A 85 3.91 -20.43 -7.83
CA PRO A 85 4.80 -20.61 -6.69
C PRO A 85 6.28 -20.60 -7.07
N SER A 86 6.63 -20.79 -8.35
CA SER A 86 8.03 -20.77 -8.79
C SER A 86 8.69 -19.40 -8.59
N VAL A 87 7.88 -18.33 -8.47
CA VAL A 87 8.36 -16.98 -8.16
C VAL A 87 9.10 -16.90 -6.83
N LEU A 88 8.78 -17.79 -5.87
CA LEU A 88 9.45 -17.87 -4.57
C LEU A 88 10.94 -18.19 -4.69
N ALA A 89 11.37 -18.84 -5.78
CA ALA A 89 12.78 -19.10 -6.03
C ALA A 89 13.57 -17.84 -6.40
N LEU A 90 12.88 -16.77 -6.83
CA LEU A 90 13.46 -15.49 -7.21
C LEU A 90 13.40 -14.45 -6.09
N LEU A 91 12.58 -14.68 -5.05
CA LEU A 91 12.50 -13.77 -3.91
C LEU A 91 13.81 -13.80 -3.12
N PRO A 92 14.34 -12.64 -2.70
CA PRO A 92 15.42 -12.59 -1.73
C PRO A 92 14.94 -13.27 -0.43
N ARG A 93 15.71 -14.23 0.08
CA ARG A 93 15.41 -14.97 1.31
C ARG A 93 15.91 -14.24 2.54
#